data_AF-A0A2M7WVR0-F1
#
_entry.id   AF-A0A2M7WVR0-F1
#
_cell.length_a   1.000
_cell.length_b   1.000
_cell.length_c   1.000
_cell.angle_alpha   90.00
_cell.angle_beta   90.00
_cell.angle_gamma   90.00
#
_symmetry.space_group_name_H-M   'P 1'
#
loop_
_entity.id
_entity.type
_entity.pdbx_description
1 polymer ?
#
loop_
_entity_poly.entity_id
_entity_poly.type
_entity_poly.pdbx_seq_one_letter_code
_entity_poly.pdbx_strand_id
1 'polypeptide(L)'
;MPSVFIIISSLLALISPIVYSIAIFKGEAKPHRTTRLVLLLITSLTTASLFAQKNQVAIYLAGVSTIQSIMIFTLSLKRGMGGWSKTDLSCLFIALIGIVLWKVTENPVVALYCAIGADFTGMIPALAKTYKFPKTEVWTFYLLDVFAAFFILLALETWTLQEYSYPIYIMLINLVMVILIVRPGLVAREVCKK
;
A
#
# COMPACT_ATOMS: atom_id res chain seq x y z
N MET A 1 25.29 1.11 10.05
CA MET A 1 24.65 1.96 9.02
C MET A 1 23.20 1.54 8.66
N PRO A 2 22.76 0.27 8.79
CA PRO A 2 21.35 -0.11 8.56
C PRO A 2 20.33 0.72 9.35
N SER A 3 20.67 1.09 10.59
CA SER A 3 19.79 1.85 11.49
C SER A 3 19.34 3.19 10.92
N VAL A 4 20.20 3.91 10.17
CA VAL A 4 19.85 5.21 9.58
C VAL A 4 18.82 5.02 8.47
N PHE A 5 18.98 4.02 7.61
CA PHE A 5 18.04 3.71 6.55
C PHE A 5 16.68 3.26 7.09
N ILE A 6 16.65 2.46 8.16
CA ILE A 6 15.41 2.08 8.84
C ILE A 6 14.67 3.30 9.38
N ILE A 7 15.40 4.25 10.00
CA ILE A 7 14.82 5.50 10.52
C ILE A 7 14.22 6.32 9.38
N ILE A 8 14.96 6.53 8.29
CA ILE A 8 14.47 7.29 7.12
C ILE A 8 13.22 6.61 6.53
N SER A 9 13.28 5.29 6.29
CA SER A 9 12.15 4.52 5.78
C SER A 9 10.92 4.66 6.68
N SER A 10 11.10 4.54 7.99
CA SER A 10 10.00 4.64 8.96
C SER A 10 9.38 6.02 8.98
N LEU A 11 10.19 7.08 8.93
CA LEU A 11 9.68 8.46 8.85
C LEU A 11 8.88 8.71 7.57
N LEU A 12 9.38 8.24 6.42
CA LEU A 12 8.67 8.36 5.15
C LEU A 12 7.33 7.62 5.18
N ALA A 13 7.30 6.38 5.71
CA ALA A 13 6.09 5.58 5.87
C ALA A 13 5.08 6.20 6.86
N LEU A 14 5.53 7.02 7.81
CA LEU A 14 4.64 7.78 8.70
C LEU A 14 4.13 9.08 8.08
N ILE A 15 4.94 9.73 7.24
CA ILE A 15 4.58 10.98 6.57
C ILE A 15 3.61 10.72 5.40
N SER A 16 3.79 9.64 4.64
CA SER A 16 2.98 9.36 3.45
C SER A 16 1.47 9.36 3.72
N PRO A 17 0.94 8.70 4.78
CA PRO A 17 -0.50 8.62 5.02
C PRO A 17 -1.06 9.96 5.53
N ILE A 18 -0.23 10.79 6.17
CA ILE A 18 -0.59 12.16 6.56
C ILE A 18 -0.77 13.02 5.31
N VAL A 19 0.19 12.98 4.37
CA VAL A 19 0.10 13.68 3.08
C VAL A 19 -1.15 13.24 2.32
N TYR A 20 -1.43 11.94 2.27
CA TYR A 20 -2.61 11.41 1.62
C TYR A 20 -3.90 11.87 2.30
N SER A 21 -3.96 11.85 3.63
CA SER A 21 -5.12 12.30 4.39
C SER A 21 -5.42 13.79 4.14
N ILE A 22 -4.39 14.64 4.14
CA ILE A 22 -4.54 16.07 3.80
C ILE A 22 -5.09 16.24 2.38
N ALA A 23 -4.57 15.49 1.40
CA ALA A 23 -5.07 15.52 0.02
C ALA A 23 -6.54 15.06 -0.07
N ILE A 24 -6.96 14.07 0.71
CA ILE A 24 -8.36 13.65 0.81
C ILE A 24 -9.23 14.77 1.41
N PHE A 25 -8.73 15.46 2.43
CA PHE A 25 -9.44 16.58 3.03
C PHE A 25 -9.61 17.77 2.07
N LYS A 26 -8.62 18.02 1.21
CA LYS A 26 -8.66 19.02 0.14
C LYS A 26 -9.48 18.58 -1.09
N GLY A 27 -9.88 17.31 -1.17
CA GLY A 27 -10.61 16.75 -2.31
C GLY A 27 -9.74 16.43 -3.53
N GLU A 28 -8.42 16.53 -3.40
CA GLU A 28 -7.42 16.20 -4.42
C GLU A 28 -7.29 14.67 -4.61
N ALA A 29 -7.45 13.91 -3.52
CA ALA A 29 -7.44 12.46 -3.53
C ALA A 29 -8.81 11.86 -3.21
N LYS A 30 -9.22 10.84 -3.97
CA LYS A 30 -10.48 10.09 -3.79
C LYS A 30 -10.17 8.60 -3.68
N PRO A 31 -9.77 8.08 -2.51
CA PRO A 31 -9.32 6.70 -2.34
C PRO A 31 -10.35 5.67 -2.81
N HIS A 32 -9.88 4.56 -3.38
CA HIS A 32 -10.77 3.46 -3.78
C HIS A 32 -11.24 2.65 -2.56
N ARG A 33 -12.56 2.57 -2.34
CA ARG A 33 -13.14 2.01 -1.10
C ARG A 33 -12.74 0.56 -0.85
N THR A 34 -12.86 -0.30 -1.86
CA THR A 34 -12.55 -1.73 -1.73
C THR A 34 -11.07 -1.96 -1.42
N THR A 35 -10.18 -1.25 -2.09
CA THR A 35 -8.73 -1.34 -1.84
C THR A 35 -8.42 -0.94 -0.41
N ARG A 36 -9.01 0.18 0.08
CA ARG A 36 -8.78 0.62 1.46
C ARG A 36 -9.38 -0.34 2.49
N LEU A 37 -10.48 -1.02 2.16
CA LEU A 37 -10.99 -2.09 3.00
C LEU A 37 -10.03 -3.27 3.08
N VAL A 38 -9.52 -3.75 1.93
CA VAL A 38 -8.55 -4.86 1.90
C VAL A 38 -7.28 -4.51 2.68
N LEU A 39 -6.72 -3.32 2.43
CA LEU A 39 -5.51 -2.88 3.15
C LEU A 39 -5.75 -2.77 4.66
N LEU A 40 -6.91 -2.26 5.09
CA LEU A 40 -7.27 -2.25 6.51
C LEU A 40 -7.30 -3.66 7.11
N LEU A 41 -7.85 -4.65 6.40
CA LEU A 41 -7.89 -6.03 6.86
C LEU A 41 -6.47 -6.62 6.96
N ILE A 42 -5.62 -6.38 5.95
CA ILE A 42 -4.23 -6.84 5.94
C ILE A 42 -3.47 -6.22 7.12
N THR A 43 -3.49 -4.90 7.29
CA THR A 43 -2.74 -4.25 8.39
C THR A 43 -3.22 -4.71 9.76
N SER A 44 -4.54 -4.84 9.94
CA SER A 44 -5.12 -5.31 11.20
C SER A 44 -4.67 -6.74 11.52
N LEU A 45 -4.63 -7.63 10.52
CA LEU A 45 -4.13 -8.99 10.70
C LEU A 45 -2.62 -8.99 10.99
N THR A 46 -1.83 -8.18 10.29
CA THR A 46 -0.39 -8.03 10.54
C THR A 46 -0.13 -7.60 11.98
N THR A 47 -0.86 -6.59 12.46
CA THR A 47 -0.77 -6.13 13.85
C THR A 47 -1.11 -7.27 14.82
N ALA A 48 -2.22 -7.98 14.61
CA ALA A 48 -2.62 -9.10 15.47
C ALA A 48 -1.57 -10.23 15.50
N SER A 49 -1.00 -10.58 14.35
CA SER A 49 0.07 -11.58 14.24
C SER A 49 1.33 -11.16 15.00
N LEU A 50 1.72 -9.89 14.93
CA LEU A 50 2.88 -9.37 15.67
C LEU A 50 2.63 -9.29 17.17
N PHE A 51 1.40 -9.00 17.59
CA PHE A 51 1.00 -9.08 19.00
C PHE A 51 1.18 -10.50 19.56
N ALA A 52 0.79 -11.53 18.80
CA ALA A 52 0.98 -12.92 19.21
C ALA A 52 2.48 -13.30 19.35
N GLN A 53 3.35 -12.69 18.55
CA GLN A 53 4.80 -12.92 18.57
C GLN A 53 5.55 -12.13 19.67
N LYS A 54 4.85 -11.27 20.44
CA LYS A 54 5.42 -10.44 21.52
C LYS A 54 6.57 -9.51 21.10
N ASN A 55 6.69 -9.18 19.82
CA ASN A 55 7.72 -8.25 19.33
C ASN A 55 7.29 -6.80 19.58
N GLN A 56 7.70 -6.22 20.71
CA GLN A 56 7.21 -4.91 21.16
C GLN A 56 7.41 -3.78 20.13
N VAL A 57 8.59 -3.68 19.50
CA VAL A 57 8.86 -2.59 18.54
C VAL A 57 8.04 -2.75 17.27
N ALA A 58 7.96 -3.97 16.72
CA ALA A 58 7.17 -4.24 15.53
C ALA A 58 5.67 -4.04 15.76
N ILE A 59 5.18 -4.34 16.97
CA ILE A 59 3.79 -4.11 17.37
C ILE A 59 3.43 -2.62 17.28
N TYR A 60 4.28 -1.71 17.79
CA TYR A 60 4.00 -0.27 17.75
C TYR A 60 3.89 0.25 16.31
N LEU A 61 4.84 -0.10 15.44
CA LEU A 61 4.83 0.33 14.04
C LEU A 61 3.64 -0.24 13.26
N ALA A 62 3.31 -1.51 13.48
CA ALA A 62 2.15 -2.14 12.86
C ALA A 62 0.84 -1.53 13.37
N GLY A 63 0.74 -1.26 14.68
CA GLY A 63 -0.42 -0.61 15.28
C GLY A 63 -0.68 0.78 14.71
N VAL A 64 0.37 1.59 14.55
CA VAL A 64 0.28 2.91 13.90
C VAL A 64 -0.19 2.77 12.45
N SER A 65 0.34 1.80 11.70
CA SER A 65 -0.07 1.53 10.31
C SER A 65 -1.54 1.12 10.22
N THR A 66 -2.04 0.35 11.19
CA THR A 66 -3.46 -0.02 11.29
C THR A 66 -4.34 1.18 11.60
N ILE A 67 -3.94 2.05 12.53
CA ILE A 67 -4.66 3.29 12.84
C ILE A 67 -4.76 4.19 11.60
N GLN A 68 -3.65 4.35 10.86
CA GLN A 68 -3.63 5.10 9.60
C GLN A 68 -4.54 4.48 8.55
N SER A 69 -4.57 3.15 8.44
CA SER A 69 -5.45 2.44 7.51
C SER A 69 -6.92 2.59 7.88
N ILE A 70 -7.28 2.54 9.18
CA ILE A 70 -8.63 2.86 9.67
C ILE A 70 -9.01 4.29 9.28
N MET A 71 -8.12 5.25 9.49
CA MET A 71 -8.35 6.65 9.14
C MET A 71 -8.60 6.83 7.63
N ILE A 72 -7.74 6.27 6.78
CA ILE A 72 -7.90 6.39 5.32
C ILE A 72 -9.15 5.66 4.84
N PHE A 73 -9.46 4.48 5.38
CA PHE A 73 -10.67 3.75 5.03
C PHE A 73 -11.93 4.53 5.41
N THR A 74 -12.00 5.06 6.64
CA THR A 74 -13.15 5.87 7.09
C THR A 74 -13.32 7.14 6.24
N LEU A 75 -12.21 7.79 5.86
CA LEU A 75 -12.25 8.89 4.90
C LEU A 75 -12.73 8.44 3.51
N SER A 76 -12.36 7.25 3.05
CA SER A 76 -12.79 6.69 1.77
C SER A 76 -14.30 6.42 1.69
N LEU A 77 -14.96 6.15 2.81
CA LEU A 77 -16.41 5.97 2.83
C LEU A 77 -17.13 7.25 2.40
N LYS A 78 -16.72 8.40 2.94
CA LYS A 78 -17.33 9.71 2.64
C LYS A 78 -16.77 10.38 1.39
N ARG A 79 -15.46 10.25 1.12
CA ARG A 79 -14.74 11.03 0.10
C ARG A 79 -14.07 10.18 -0.98
N GLY A 80 -14.22 8.87 -0.90
CA GLY A 80 -13.64 7.92 -1.86
C GLY A 80 -14.50 7.68 -3.09
N MET A 81 -14.02 6.76 -3.93
CA MET A 81 -14.62 6.38 -5.21
C MET A 81 -14.71 4.85 -5.34
N GLY A 82 -15.68 4.35 -6.11
CA GLY A 82 -15.85 2.92 -6.37
C GLY A 82 -16.34 2.14 -5.14
N GLY A 83 -16.17 0.82 -5.14
CA GLY A 83 -16.45 -0.01 -3.97
C GLY A 83 -17.19 -1.32 -4.25
N TRP A 84 -18.05 -1.32 -5.26
CA TRP A 84 -19.12 -2.31 -5.42
C TRP A 84 -19.28 -2.81 -6.85
N SER A 85 -18.31 -2.56 -7.73
CA SER A 85 -18.33 -3.18 -9.05
C SER A 85 -18.07 -4.69 -8.94
N LYS A 86 -18.44 -5.47 -9.96
CA LYS A 86 -18.17 -6.92 -9.99
C LYS A 86 -16.67 -7.22 -9.85
N THR A 87 -15.82 -6.39 -10.45
CA THR A 87 -14.36 -6.49 -10.31
C THR A 87 -13.92 -6.21 -8.89
N ASP A 88 -14.52 -5.23 -8.21
CA ASP A 88 -14.21 -4.90 -6.82
C ASP A 88 -14.51 -6.08 -5.89
N LEU A 89 -15.70 -6.65 -6.01
CA LEU A 89 -16.12 -7.79 -5.19
C LEU A 89 -15.26 -9.04 -5.47
N SER A 90 -14.89 -9.28 -6.72
CA SER A 90 -14.00 -10.37 -7.09
C SER A 90 -12.61 -10.18 -6.48
N CYS A 91 -12.05 -8.96 -6.58
CA CYS A 91 -10.76 -8.64 -5.97
C CYS A 91 -10.80 -8.77 -4.44
N LEU A 92 -11.87 -8.28 -3.80
CA LEU A 92 -12.09 -8.42 -2.36
C LEU A 92 -12.13 -9.90 -1.95
N PHE A 93 -12.89 -10.72 -2.68
CA PHE A 93 -13.00 -12.15 -2.39
C PHE A 93 -11.65 -12.87 -2.53
N ILE A 94 -10.90 -12.61 -3.61
CA ILE A 94 -9.58 -13.21 -3.83
C ILE A 94 -8.59 -12.75 -2.76
N ALA A 95 -8.61 -11.46 -2.40
CA ALA A 95 -7.76 -10.94 -1.33
C ALA A 95 -8.09 -11.60 0.03
N LEU A 96 -9.36 -11.81 0.34
CA LEU A 96 -9.79 -12.52 1.55
C LEU A 96 -9.30 -13.97 1.56
N ILE A 97 -9.35 -14.69 0.43
CA ILE A 97 -8.76 -16.03 0.32
C ILE A 97 -7.25 -15.99 0.60
N GLY A 98 -6.53 -15.04 0.01
CA GLY A 98 -5.09 -14.87 0.24
C GLY A 98 -4.78 -14.59 1.72
N ILE A 99 -5.57 -13.76 2.39
CA ILE A 99 -5.46 -13.47 3.83
C ILE A 99 -5.71 -14.74 4.67
N VAL A 100 -6.72 -15.55 4.32
CA VAL A 100 -7.00 -16.81 5.03
C VAL A 100 -5.86 -17.80 4.85
N LEU A 101 -5.37 -17.97 3.62
CA LEU A 101 -4.24 -18.86 3.33
C LEU A 101 -2.98 -18.42 4.08
N TRP A 102 -2.71 -17.11 4.11
CA TRP A 102 -1.62 -16.54 4.91
C TRP A 102 -1.74 -16.89 6.38
N LYS A 103 -2.94 -16.82 6.97
CA LYS A 103 -3.17 -17.11 8.38
C LYS A 103 -3.05 -18.60 8.72
N VAL A 104 -3.48 -19.49 7.83
CA VAL A 104 -3.59 -20.93 8.10
C VAL A 104 -2.29 -21.68 7.77
N THR A 105 -1.46 -21.17 6.86
CA THR A 105 -0.20 -21.83 6.51
C THR A 105 0.84 -21.70 7.62
N GLU A 106 1.46 -22.82 8.00
CA GLU A 106 2.59 -22.85 8.93
C GLU A 106 3.92 -22.51 8.26
N ASN A 107 3.99 -22.59 6.92
CA ASN A 107 5.19 -22.26 6.17
C ASN A 107 5.32 -20.72 5.98
N PRO A 108 6.37 -20.07 6.51
CA PRO A 108 6.53 -18.61 6.47
C PRO A 108 6.71 -18.06 5.06
N VAL A 109 7.28 -18.86 4.14
CA VAL A 109 7.49 -18.46 2.73
C VAL A 109 6.16 -18.44 1.99
N VAL A 110 5.33 -19.48 2.17
CA VAL A 110 3.98 -19.53 1.57
C VAL A 110 3.12 -18.40 2.14
N ALA A 111 3.18 -18.18 3.45
CA ALA A 111 2.53 -17.07 4.13
C ALA A 111 2.86 -15.71 3.49
N LEU A 112 4.15 -15.44 3.28
CA LEU A 112 4.63 -14.20 2.66
C LEU A 112 4.03 -13.98 1.26
N TYR A 113 4.09 -14.99 0.39
CA TYR A 113 3.58 -14.84 -0.98
C TYR A 113 2.05 -14.78 -1.04
N CYS A 114 1.33 -15.46 -0.14
CA CYS A 114 -0.11 -15.29 0.01
C CYS A 114 -0.47 -13.86 0.44
N ALA A 115 0.30 -13.26 1.35
CA ALA A 115 0.11 -11.88 1.78
C ALA A 115 0.37 -10.88 0.63
N ILE A 116 1.47 -11.05 -0.13
CA ILE A 116 1.77 -10.25 -1.32
C ILE A 116 0.65 -10.37 -2.36
N GLY A 117 0.15 -11.59 -2.61
CA GLY A 117 -0.96 -11.83 -3.54
C GLY A 117 -2.26 -11.16 -3.09
N ALA A 118 -2.57 -11.23 -1.79
CA ALA A 118 -3.73 -10.55 -1.22
C ALA A 118 -3.63 -9.02 -1.35
N ASP A 119 -2.46 -8.45 -1.08
CA ASP A 119 -2.21 -7.01 -1.22
C ASP A 119 -2.34 -6.57 -2.68
N PHE A 120 -1.68 -7.30 -3.59
CA PHE A 120 -1.71 -7.01 -5.03
C PHE A 120 -3.13 -7.04 -5.58
N THR A 121 -3.90 -8.09 -5.25
CA THR A 121 -5.29 -8.20 -5.67
C THR A 121 -6.17 -7.11 -5.06
N GLY A 122 -5.90 -6.71 -3.82
CA GLY A 122 -6.50 -5.54 -3.18
C GLY A 122 -6.21 -4.22 -3.90
N MET A 123 -5.05 -4.09 -4.53
CA MET A 123 -4.63 -2.89 -5.27
C MET A 123 -5.19 -2.80 -6.70
N ILE A 124 -5.64 -3.90 -7.30
CA ILE A 124 -6.18 -3.92 -8.68
C ILE A 124 -7.31 -2.89 -8.90
N PRO A 125 -8.32 -2.75 -8.02
CA PRO A 125 -9.35 -1.72 -8.20
C PRO A 125 -8.79 -0.29 -8.20
N ALA A 126 -7.84 0.00 -7.31
CA ALA A 126 -7.18 1.30 -7.26
C ALA A 126 -6.34 1.56 -8.52
N LEU A 127 -5.61 0.55 -9.03
CA LEU A 127 -4.88 0.64 -10.30
C LEU A 127 -5.83 0.94 -11.47
N ALA A 128 -6.91 0.17 -11.61
CA ALA A 128 -7.89 0.35 -12.68
C ALA A 128 -8.57 1.72 -12.60
N LYS A 129 -8.91 2.17 -11.39
CA LYS A 129 -9.47 3.51 -11.14
C LYS A 129 -8.47 4.61 -11.48
N THR A 130 -7.20 4.45 -11.13
CA THR A 130 -6.16 5.45 -11.38
C THR A 130 -5.80 5.52 -12.86
N TYR A 131 -5.81 4.39 -13.55
CA TYR A 131 -5.67 4.34 -15.01
C TYR A 131 -6.77 5.15 -15.71
N LYS A 132 -8.03 5.07 -15.24
CA LYS A 132 -9.17 5.79 -15.83
C LYS A 132 -9.26 7.24 -15.38
N PHE A 133 -8.98 7.50 -14.10
CA PHE A 133 -9.14 8.79 -13.45
C PHE A 133 -7.85 9.19 -12.70
N PRO A 134 -6.74 9.46 -13.39
CA PRO A 134 -5.43 9.68 -12.78
C PRO A 134 -5.39 10.89 -11.82
N LYS A 135 -6.20 11.91 -12.06
CA LYS A 135 -6.31 13.12 -11.21
C LYS A 135 -7.02 12.89 -9.87
N THR A 136 -7.44 11.65 -9.57
CA THR A 136 -8.15 11.30 -8.33
C THR A 136 -7.24 10.68 -7.28
N GLU A 137 -5.94 10.66 -7.52
CA GLU A 137 -4.89 10.18 -6.64
C GLU A 137 -3.73 11.18 -6.65
N VAL A 138 -2.94 11.24 -5.58
CA VAL A 138 -1.79 12.15 -5.46
C VAL A 138 -0.48 11.38 -5.55
N TRP A 139 0.37 11.72 -6.51
CA TRP A 139 1.63 11.01 -6.77
C TRP A 139 2.61 11.10 -5.59
N THR A 140 2.55 12.18 -4.81
CA THR A 140 3.44 12.41 -3.66
C THR A 140 3.29 11.32 -2.60
N PHE A 141 2.06 10.85 -2.35
CA PHE A 141 1.80 9.73 -1.43
C PHE A 141 2.55 8.46 -1.87
N TYR A 142 2.31 8.03 -3.10
CA TYR A 142 2.93 6.81 -3.65
C TYR A 142 4.44 6.94 -3.78
N LEU A 143 4.96 8.14 -4.11
CA LEU A 143 6.40 8.34 -4.22
C LEU A 143 7.12 8.28 -2.86
N LEU A 144 6.49 8.78 -1.80
CA LEU A 144 7.03 8.61 -0.44
C LEU A 144 7.15 7.14 -0.06
N ASP A 145 6.16 6.31 -0.42
CA ASP A 145 6.18 4.87 -0.17
C ASP A 145 7.24 4.16 -1.05
N VAL A 146 7.47 4.61 -2.29
CA VAL A 146 8.60 4.13 -3.12
C VAL A 146 9.92 4.37 -2.41
N PHE A 147 10.16 5.59 -1.90
CA PHE A 147 11.40 5.89 -1.19
C PHE A 147 11.51 5.16 0.14
N ALA A 148 10.42 5.00 0.89
CA ALA A 148 10.41 4.18 2.10
C ALA A 148 10.85 2.74 1.78
N ALA A 149 10.25 2.11 0.76
CA ALA A 149 10.62 0.77 0.32
C ALA A 149 12.05 0.70 -0.26
N PHE A 150 12.54 1.75 -0.88
CA PHE A 150 13.93 1.82 -1.32
C PHE A 150 14.91 1.83 -0.14
N PHE A 151 14.65 2.64 0.90
CA PHE A 151 15.50 2.69 2.08
C PHE A 151 15.44 1.40 2.91
N ILE A 152 14.28 0.73 2.99
CA ILE A 152 14.22 -0.57 3.67
C ILE A 152 15.05 -1.63 2.93
N LEU A 153 15.09 -1.60 1.59
CA LEU A 153 15.96 -2.48 0.78
C LEU A 153 17.44 -2.23 1.05
N LEU A 154 17.86 -0.97 1.18
CA LEU A 154 19.23 -0.62 1.53
C LEU A 154 19.62 -1.00 2.98
N ALA A 155 18.62 -1.17 3.85
CA ALA A 155 18.83 -1.57 5.23
C ALA A 155 18.96 -3.10 5.42
N LEU A 156 18.65 -3.91 4.40
CA LEU A 156 18.69 -5.36 4.51
C LEU A 156 20.12 -5.85 4.78
N GLU A 157 20.27 -6.66 5.82
CA GLU A 157 21.53 -7.30 6.17
C GLU A 157 21.75 -8.56 5.33
N THR A 158 20.68 -9.26 4.95
CA THR A 158 20.76 -10.43 4.07
C THR A 158 19.83 -10.30 2.86
N TRP A 159 20.35 -10.61 1.67
CA TRP A 159 19.60 -10.49 0.42
C TRP A 159 18.94 -11.83 0.04
N THR A 160 18.07 -12.32 0.92
CA THR A 160 17.27 -13.51 0.66
C THR A 160 15.95 -13.14 -0.02
N LEU A 161 15.40 -14.06 -0.82
CA LEU A 161 14.10 -13.88 -1.49
C LEU A 161 13.02 -13.44 -0.50
N GLN A 162 13.03 -13.96 0.72
CA GLN A 162 12.07 -13.65 1.76
C GLN A 162 12.18 -12.21 2.26
N GLU A 163 13.41 -11.71 2.44
CA GLU A 163 13.65 -10.37 2.99
C GLU A 163 13.31 -9.26 1.99
N TYR A 164 13.69 -9.40 0.72
CA TYR A 164 13.46 -8.33 -0.26
C TYR A 164 12.11 -8.40 -0.98
N SER A 165 11.41 -9.53 -1.00
CA SER A 165 10.21 -9.71 -1.85
C SER A 165 9.11 -8.68 -1.56
N TYR A 166 8.77 -8.47 -0.29
CA TYR A 166 7.73 -7.52 0.08
C TYR A 166 8.14 -6.06 -0.17
N PRO A 167 9.35 -5.60 0.24
CA PRO A 167 9.82 -4.27 -0.14
C PRO A 167 9.87 -4.01 -1.65
N ILE A 168 10.35 -4.96 -2.46
CA ILE A 168 10.35 -4.83 -3.93
C ILE A 168 8.92 -4.72 -4.45
N TYR A 169 8.01 -5.57 -3.98
CA TYR A 169 6.61 -5.52 -4.35
C TYR A 169 6.00 -4.14 -4.07
N ILE A 170 6.16 -3.62 -2.85
CA ILE A 170 5.66 -2.30 -2.43
C ILE A 170 6.29 -1.19 -3.27
N MET A 171 7.59 -1.25 -3.54
CA MET A 171 8.27 -0.27 -4.38
C MET A 171 7.68 -0.26 -5.80
N LEU A 172 7.49 -1.43 -6.41
CA LEU A 172 6.99 -1.56 -7.78
C LEU A 172 5.52 -1.14 -7.91
N ILE A 173 4.63 -1.60 -7.02
CA ILE A 173 3.20 -1.28 -7.10
C ILE A 173 2.96 0.23 -6.94
N ASN A 174 3.70 0.87 -6.02
CA ASN A 174 3.61 2.32 -5.81
C ASN A 174 4.25 3.09 -6.97
N LEU A 175 5.34 2.60 -7.55
CA LEU A 175 5.93 3.22 -8.75
C LEU A 175 4.96 3.17 -9.94
N VAL A 176 4.26 2.06 -10.13
CA VAL A 176 3.18 1.95 -11.15
C VAL A 176 2.10 2.99 -10.88
N MET A 177 1.67 3.17 -9.63
CA MET A 177 0.69 4.20 -9.28
C MET A 177 1.20 5.61 -9.61
N VAL A 178 2.46 5.94 -9.30
CA VAL A 178 3.08 7.23 -9.68
C VAL A 178 3.03 7.43 -11.19
N ILE A 179 3.43 6.42 -11.97
CA ILE A 179 3.42 6.48 -13.44
C ILE A 179 2.01 6.73 -13.95
N LEU A 180 1.01 5.99 -13.45
CA LEU A 180 -0.38 6.15 -13.87
C LEU A 180 -0.93 7.55 -13.58
N ILE A 181 -0.58 8.13 -12.43
CA ILE A 181 -1.01 9.48 -12.04
C ILE A 181 -0.37 10.55 -12.93
N VAL A 182 0.92 10.43 -13.23
CA VAL A 182 1.69 11.47 -13.95
C VAL A 182 1.56 11.36 -15.47
N ARG A 183 1.24 10.17 -16.02
CA ARG A 183 1.17 9.93 -17.48
C ARG A 183 0.44 11.02 -18.29
N PRO A 184 -0.72 11.56 -17.88
CA PRO A 184 -1.46 12.49 -18.74
C PRO A 184 -0.72 13.82 -18.92
N GLY A 185 0.06 14.23 -17.92
CA GLY A 185 0.89 15.43 -17.97
C GLY A 185 2.13 15.27 -18.86
N LEU A 186 2.68 14.06 -18.98
CA LEU A 186 3.80 13.76 -19.86
C LEU A 186 3.36 13.76 -21.33
N VAL A 187 2.25 13.09 -21.65
CA VAL A 187 1.68 13.06 -23.01
C VAL A 187 1.31 14.46 -23.50
N ALA A 188 0.68 15.28 -22.65
CA ALA A 188 0.33 16.65 -23.01
C ALA A 188 1.57 17.53 -23.31
N ARG A 189 2.68 17.33 -22.60
CA ARG A 189 3.93 18.07 -22.83
C ARG A 189 4.65 17.62 -24.11
N GLU A 190 4.53 16.36 -24.50
CA GLU A 190 5.10 15.85 -25.76
C GLU A 190 4.34 16.34 -26.99
N VAL A 191 3.01 16.44 -26.91
CA VAL A 191 2.17 16.97 -28.00
C VAL A 191 2.43 18.45 -28.24
N CYS A 192 2.58 19.27 -27.18
CA CYS A 192 2.88 20.70 -27.33
C CYS A 192 4.33 21.00 -27.78
N LYS A 193 5.22 19.99 -27.81
CA LYS A 193 6.61 20.14 -28.27
C LYS A 193 6.80 19.76 -29.75
N LYS A 194 5.80 19.15 -30.39
CA LYS A 194 5.78 18.85 -31.83
C LYS A 194 5.00 19.92 -32.58
#